data_AF-A0A7C4MG06-F1
#
_entry.id   AF-A0A7C4MG06-F1
#
_cell.length_a   1.000
_cell.length_b   1.000
_cell.length_c   1.000
_cell.angle_alpha   90.00
_cell.angle_beta   90.00
_cell.angle_gamma   90.00
#
_symmetry.space_group_name_H-M   'P 1'
#
loop_
_entity.id
_entity.type
_entity.pdbx_description
1 polymer ?
#
loop_
_entity_poly.entity_id
_entity_poly.type
_entity_poly.pdbx_seq_one_letter_code
_entity_poly.pdbx_strand_id
1 'polypeptide(L)' 'MVVVVMPGDINADNVVNFKDAILLGAAFTSKPGDPNWNPNTDINNDNTVNFKDAIILGANFGKTDP' A
#
# COMPACT_ATOMS: atom_id res chain seq x y z
N MET A 1 -12.29 -7.58 -10.86
CA MET A 1 -12.77 -8.16 -9.60
C MET A 1 -12.11 -7.38 -8.48
N VAL A 2 -12.83 -7.03 -7.42
CA VAL A 2 -12.20 -6.45 -6.22
C VAL A 2 -11.79 -7.61 -5.32
N VAL A 3 -10.53 -7.62 -4.88
CA VAL A 3 -10.02 -8.59 -3.91
C VAL A 3 -9.75 -7.83 -2.62
N VAL A 4 -10.23 -8.37 -1.51
CA VAL A 4 -9.94 -7.84 -0.18
C VAL A 4 -8.77 -8.65 0.36
N VAL A 5 -7.67 -7.97 0.61
CA VAL A 5 -6.43 -8.53 1.16
C VAL A 5 -6.06 -7.80 2.44
N MET A 6 -5.08 -8.33 3.16
CA MET A 6 -4.59 -7.70 4.38
C MET A 6 -3.94 -6.33 4.13
N PRO A 7 -3.97 -5.42 5.11
CA PRO A 7 -3.30 -4.13 4.99
C PRO A 7 -1.81 -4.29 4.69
N GLY A 8 -1.34 -3.67 3.60
CA GLY A 8 0.04 -3.73 3.14
C GLY A 8 0.27 -4.63 1.92
N ASP A 9 -0.67 -5.52 1.56
CA ASP A 9 -0.65 -6.26 0.29
C ASP A 9 -1.26 -5.37 -0.81
N ILE A 10 -0.43 -4.50 -1.38
CA ILE A 10 -0.86 -3.42 -2.27
C ILE A 10 -1.14 -3.98 -3.68
N ASN A 11 -0.39 -5.01 -4.07
CA ASN A 11 -0.52 -5.65 -5.39
C ASN A 11 -1.48 -6.86 -5.40
N ALA A 12 -2.03 -7.23 -4.24
CA ALA A 12 -2.92 -8.37 -4.06
C ALA A 12 -2.29 -9.70 -4.50
N ASP A 13 -1.01 -9.90 -4.20
CA ASP A 13 -0.28 -11.16 -4.45
C ASP A 13 -0.22 -12.11 -3.25
N ASN A 14 -1.04 -11.84 -2.23
CA ASN A 14 -1.20 -12.58 -0.97
C ASN A 14 0.05 -12.57 -0.08
N VAL A 15 1.00 -11.66 -0.31
CA VAL A 15 2.21 -11.56 0.52
C VAL A 15 2.72 -10.12 0.62
N VAL A 16 2.75 -9.57 1.83
CA VAL A 16 3.31 -8.23 2.06
C VAL A 16 4.83 -8.29 1.98
N ASN A 17 5.41 -7.71 0.93
CA ASN A 17 6.85 -7.76 0.68
C ASN A 17 7.40 -6.47 0.02
N PHE A 18 8.63 -6.55 -0.49
CA PHE A 18 9.32 -5.41 -1.10
C PHE A 18 8.62 -4.87 -2.36
N LYS A 19 7.83 -5.70 -3.07
CA LYS A 19 7.03 -5.25 -4.22
C LYS A 19 5.98 -4.23 -3.80
N ASP A 20 5.33 -4.44 -2.66
CA ASP A 20 4.38 -3.47 -2.09
C ASP A 20 5.10 -2.19 -1.71
N ALA A 21 6.28 -2.31 -1.10
CA ALA A 21 7.09 -1.14 -0.75
C ALA A 21 7.51 -0.32 -1.99
N ILE A 22 7.77 -0.98 -3.13
CA ILE A 22 8.05 -0.30 -4.41
C ILE A 22 6.82 0.49 -4.88
N LEU A 23 5.62 -0.09 -4.79
CA LEU A 23 4.38 0.60 -5.16
C LEU A 23 4.11 1.80 -4.26
N LEU A 24 4.27 1.64 -2.95
CA LEU A 24 4.15 2.72 -1.98
C LEU A 24 5.17 3.83 -2.26
N GLY A 25 6.43 3.46 -2.53
CA GLY A 25 7.48 4.41 -2.87
C GLY A 25 7.20 5.20 -4.16
N ALA A 26 6.63 4.55 -5.17
CA ALA A 26 6.25 5.21 -6.44
C ALA A 26 5.14 6.26 -6.26
N ALA A 27 4.23 6.04 -5.31
CA ALA A 27 3.14 6.95 -4.99
C ALA A 27 3.43 7.88 -3.82
N PHE A 28 4.63 7.84 -3.22
CA PHE A 28 4.94 8.59 -2.00
C PHE A 28 4.72 10.10 -2.19
N THR A 29 4.16 10.75 -1.18
CA THR A 29 3.70 12.17 -1.15
C THR A 29 2.50 12.52 -2.03
N SER A 30 1.92 11.56 -2.75
CA SER A 30 0.74 11.81 -3.59
C SER A 30 -0.57 11.85 -2.82
N LYS A 31 -1.55 12.52 -3.42
CA LYS A 31 -2.96 12.64 -2.99
C LYS A 31 -3.90 12.46 -4.19
N PRO A 32 -5.22 12.28 -3.98
CA PRO A 32 -6.17 12.15 -5.09
C PRO A 32 -6.05 13.27 -6.13
N GLY A 33 -5.84 12.88 -7.38
CA GLY A 33 -5.66 13.80 -8.52
C GLY A 33 -4.21 13.98 -8.96
N ASP A 34 -3.23 13.57 -8.15
CA ASP A 34 -1.83 13.59 -8.57
C ASP A 34 -1.54 12.50 -9.62
N PRO A 35 -0.62 12.72 -10.57
CA PRO A 35 -0.33 11.76 -11.65
C PRO A 35 0.18 10.40 -11.17
N ASN A 36 0.83 10.36 -10.00
CA ASN A 36 1.36 9.14 -9.39
C ASN A 36 0.46 8.59 -8.27
N TRP A 37 -0.76 9.11 -8.12
CA TRP A 37 -1.71 8.62 -7.14
C TRP A 37 -2.05 7.14 -7.40
N ASN A 38 -1.85 6.32 -6.39
CA ASN A 38 -2.36 4.95 -6.35
C ASN A 38 -3.23 4.80 -5.08
N PRO A 39 -4.56 4.63 -5.21
CA PRO A 39 -5.43 4.52 -4.05
C PRO A 39 -5.10 3.31 -3.16
N ASN A 40 -4.47 2.25 -3.70
CA ASN A 40 -4.08 1.09 -2.90
C ASN A 40 -2.88 1.36 -1.99
N THR A 41 -2.14 2.46 -2.22
CA THR A 41 -0.97 2.84 -1.40
C THR A 41 -1.34 3.76 -0.23
N ASP A 42 -2.56 4.32 -0.23
CA ASP A 42 -3.16 5.02 0.90
C ASP A 42 -3.85 4.00 1.83
N ILE A 43 -3.03 3.26 2.57
CA ILE A 43 -3.47 2.09 3.35
C ILE A 43 -4.36 2.52 4.52
N ASN A 44 -4.13 3.72 5.07
CA ASN A 44 -4.95 4.25 6.17
C ASN A 44 -6.18 5.05 5.71
N ASN A 45 -6.36 5.25 4.40
CA ASN A 45 -7.43 6.03 3.78
C ASN A 45 -7.49 7.50 4.27
N ASP A 46 -6.35 8.14 4.50
CA ASP A 46 -6.24 9.55 4.89
C ASP A 46 -6.05 10.52 3.71
N ASN A 47 -6.14 10.01 2.48
CA ASN A 47 -5.93 10.71 1.21
C ASN A 47 -4.51 11.23 1.00
N THR A 48 -3.51 10.72 1.73
CA THR A 48 -2.11 11.12 1.57
C THR A 48 -1.19 9.93 1.72
N VAL A 49 -0.52 9.51 0.64
CA VAL A 49 0.48 8.44 0.72
C VAL A 49 1.72 8.96 1.42
N ASN A 50 1.99 8.51 2.64
CA ASN A 50 3.10 9.00 3.45
C ASN A 50 3.68 7.93 4.38
N PHE A 51 4.47 8.37 5.36
CA PHE A 51 5.14 7.47 6.31
C PHE A 51 4.17 6.65 7.17
N LYS A 52 2.93 7.13 7.38
CA LYS A 52 1.89 6.38 8.10
C LYS A 52 1.52 5.10 7.36
N ASP A 53 1.38 5.16 6.04
CA ASP A 53 1.15 3.97 5.21
C ASP A 53 2.34 3.03 5.25
N ALA A 54 3.56 3.58 5.17
CA ALA A 54 4.78 2.80 5.28
C ALA A 54 4.90 2.07 6.64
N ILE A 55 4.43 2.68 7.74
CA ILE A 55 4.35 2.02 9.05
C ILE A 55 3.37 0.84 9.01
N ILE A 56 2.21 0.98 8.37
CA ILE A 56 1.23 -0.12 8.26
C ILE A 56 1.77 -1.26 7.40
N LEU A 57 2.41 -0.94 6.27
CA LEU A 57 3.10 -1.92 5.44
C LEU A 57 4.18 -2.65 6.24
N GLY A 58 5.04 -1.90 6.93
CA GLY A 58 6.11 -2.45 7.77
C GLY A 58 5.59 -3.35 8.89
N ALA A 59 4.46 -3.01 9.50
CA ALA A 59 3.82 -3.81 10.54
C ALA A 59 3.25 -5.16 10.03
N ASN A 60 3.06 -5.28 8.71
CA ASN A 60 2.58 -6.50 8.07
C ASN A 60 3.63 -7.21 7.20
N PHE A 61 4.84 -6.66 7.09
CA PHE A 61 5.88 -7.21 6.22
C PHE A 61 6.18 -8.68 6.53
N GLY A 62 6.19 -9.51 5.47
CA GLY A 62 6.41 -10.95 5.53
C GLY A 62 5.17 -11.78 5.88
N LYS A 63 4.03 -11.16 6.19
CA LYS A 63 2.76 -11.90 6.36
C LYS A 63 2.17 -12.28 5.01
N THR A 64 1.43 -13.38 5.00
CA THR A 64 0.74 -13.90 3.83
C THR A 64 -0.74 -14.12 4.14
N ASP A 65 -1.61 -13.81 3.18
CA ASP A 65 -3.02 -14.17 3.27
C ASP A 65 -3.21 -15.67 2.92
N PRO A 66 -4.16 -16.37 3.58
CA PRO A 66 -4.47 -17.77 3.34
C PRO A 66 -5.20 -18.04 2.01
#